data_AF-A0A9D7XPQ2-F1
#
_entry.id   AF-A0A9D7XPQ2-F1
#
_cell.length_a   1.000
_cell.length_b   1.000
_cell.length_c   1.000
_cell.angle_alpha   90.00
_cell.angle_beta   90.00
_cell.angle_gamma   90.00
#
_symmetry.space_group_name_H-M   'P 1'
#
loop_
_entity.id
_entity.type
_entity.pdbx_description
1 polymer ?
#
loop_
_entity_poly.entity_id
_entity_poly.type
_entity_poly.pdbx_seq_one_letter_code
_entity_poly.pdbx_strand_id
1 'polypeptide(L)' 'MNSIGMMLAQIFTFCFYAYLICGLIFSMWFMIAGAKKLDHGIEETNWGTKWIFIPGSILLWVYLWIKILKQK' A
#
# COMPACT_ATOMS: atom_id res chain seq x y z
N MET A 1 -13.69 15.91 -26.99
CA MET A 1 -13.74 14.78 -26.03
C MET A 1 -15.14 14.75 -25.45
N ASN A 2 -15.85 13.62 -25.52
CA ASN A 2 -17.26 13.56 -25.08
C ASN A 2 -17.38 13.86 -23.58
N SER A 3 -18.45 14.56 -23.18
CA SER A 3 -18.69 14.97 -21.77
C SER A 3 -18.64 13.79 -20.80
N ILE A 4 -19.20 12.64 -21.19
CA ILE A 4 -19.18 11.39 -20.42
C ILE A 4 -17.74 10.89 -20.20
N GLY A 5 -16.88 10.98 -21.21
CA GLY A 5 -15.48 10.55 -21.12
C GLY A 5 -14.67 11.37 -20.11
N MET A 6 -14.95 12.67 -20.03
CA MET A 6 -14.32 13.55 -19.04
C MET A 6 -14.76 13.20 -17.61
N MET A 7 -16.04 12.90 -17.40
CA MET A 7 -16.58 12.51 -16.09
C MET A 7 -15.99 11.17 -15.60
N LEU A 8 -15.88 10.18 -16.48
CA LEU A 8 -15.27 8.89 -16.15
C LEU A 8 -13.78 9.03 -15.79
N ALA A 9 -13.03 9.85 -16.53
CA ALA A 9 -11.62 10.10 -16.24
C ALA A 9 -11.42 10.76 -14.87
N GLN A 10 -12.30 11.70 -14.49
CA GLN A 10 -12.26 12.33 -13.17
C GLN A 10 -12.53 11.34 -12.04
N ILE A 11 -13.56 10.50 -12.17
CA ILE A 11 -13.89 9.48 -11.16
C ILE A 11 -12.72 8.51 -11.00
N PHE A 12 -12.17 8.00 -12.11
CA PHE A 12 -11.02 7.11 -12.08
C PHE A 12 -9.82 7.75 -11.38
N THR A 13 -9.52 9.01 -11.72
CA THR A 13 -8.42 9.77 -11.13
C THR A 13 -8.62 9.97 -9.62
N PHE A 14 -9.85 10.30 -9.20
CA PHE A 14 -10.18 10.46 -7.79
C PHE A 14 -10.03 9.14 -7.02
N CYS A 15 -10.58 8.05 -7.54
CA CYS A 15 -10.42 6.72 -6.96
C CYS A 15 -8.95 6.30 -6.89
N PHE A 16 -8.15 6.60 -7.91
CA PHE A 16 -6.73 6.31 -7.95
C PHE A 16 -5.96 7.06 -6.87
N TYR A 17 -6.20 8.37 -6.70
CA TYR A 17 -5.56 9.13 -5.63
C TYR A 17 -6.01 8.68 -4.24
N ALA A 18 -7.30 8.40 -4.05
CA ALA A 18 -7.81 7.85 -2.79
C ALA A 18 -7.13 6.51 -2.45
N TYR A 19 -6.98 5.63 -3.44
CA TYR A 19 -6.26 4.36 -3.29
C TYR A 19 -4.81 4.56 -2.86
N LEU A 20 -4.09 5.50 -3.50
CA LEU A 20 -2.70 5.80 -3.15
C LEU A 20 -2.56 6.39 -1.74
N ILE A 21 -3.45 7.29 -1.33
CA ILE A 21 -3.45 7.88 0.02
C ILE A 21 -3.66 6.79 1.07
N CYS A 22 -4.63 5.89 0.85
CA CYS A 22 -4.85 4.73 1.72
C CYS A 22 -3.61 3.83 1.79
N GLY A 23 -2.98 3.55 0.64
CA GLY A 23 -1.74 2.78 0.59
C GLY A 23 -0.59 3.47 1.34
N LEU A 24 -0.51 4.79 1.31
CA LEU A 24 0.52 5.58 2.00
C LEU A 24 0.34 5.54 3.52
N ILE A 25 -0.90 5.68 4.01
CA ILE A 25 -1.24 5.49 5.42
C ILE A 25 -0.92 4.06 5.86
N PHE A 26 -1.29 3.06 5.06
CA PHE A 26 -0.99 1.67 5.33
C PHE A 26 0.52 1.41 5.37
N SER A 27 1.29 1.98 4.46
CA SER A 27 2.74 1.82 4.37
C SER A 27 3.45 2.31 5.64
N MET A 28 3.02 3.44 6.20
CA MET A 28 3.52 3.93 7.49
C MET A 28 3.29 2.92 8.61
N TRP A 29 2.08 2.37 8.72
CA TRP A 29 1.77 1.33 9.71
C TRP A 29 2.52 0.01 9.43
N PHE A 30 2.66 -0.35 8.16
CA PHE A 30 3.30 -1.57 7.70
C PHE A 30 4.79 -1.60 8.07
N MET A 31 5.50 -0.47 7.93
CA MET A 31 6.91 -0.40 8.31
C MET A 31 7.17 -0.63 9.80
N ILE A 32 6.21 -0.27 10.67
CA ILE A 32 6.36 -0.40 12.13
C ILE A 32 5.94 -1.79 12.62
N ALA A 33 4.76 -2.25 12.20
CA ALA A 33 4.12 -3.44 12.76
C ALA A 33 3.76 -4.51 11.72
N GLY A 34 3.38 -4.11 10.50
CA GLY A 34 2.93 -5.05 9.47
C GLY A 34 4.04 -5.95 8.92
N ALA A 35 5.24 -5.39 8.72
CA ALA A 35 6.37 -6.12 8.16
C ALA A 35 6.87 -7.22 9.11
N LYS A 36 6.87 -6.94 10.42
CA LYS A 36 7.20 -7.91 11.47
C LYS A 36 6.27 -9.13 11.48
N LYS A 37 4.98 -8.91 11.18
CA LYS A 37 3.97 -9.99 11.17
C LYS A 37 4.09 -10.90 9.95
N LEU A 38 4.67 -10.43 8.85
CA LEU A 38 4.79 -11.20 7.61
C LEU A 38 6.10 -11.96 7.51
N ASP A 39 7.17 -11.41 8.08
CA ASP A 39 8.47 -12.04 8.08
C ASP A 39 9.26 -11.60 9.32
N HIS A 40 9.50 -12.52 10.24
CA HIS A 40 10.32 -12.26 11.43
C HIS A 40 11.77 -11.87 11.05
N GLY A 41 12.28 -12.28 9.87
CA GLY A 41 13.60 -11.91 9.38
C GLY A 41 13.75 -10.45 8.94
N ILE A 42 12.65 -9.72 8.78
CA ILE A 42 12.68 -8.29 8.43
C ILE A 42 13.15 -7.42 9.61
N GLU A 43 13.09 -7.91 10.86
CA GLU A 43 13.58 -7.15 12.00
C GLU A 43 15.09 -6.88 11.93
N GLU A 44 15.85 -7.85 11.44
CA GLU A 44 17.31 -7.77 11.28
C GLU A 44 17.73 -6.99 10.02
N THR A 45 16.77 -6.63 9.18
CA THR A 45 17.05 -5.97 7.90
C THR A 45 17.29 -4.46 8.10
N ASN A 46 18.34 -3.95 7.44
CA ASN A 46 18.76 -2.55 7.46
C ASN A 46 17.64 -1.58 7.06
N TRP A 47 17.66 -0.38 7.66
CA TRP A 47 16.65 0.67 7.40
C TRP A 47 16.54 1.03 5.92
N GLY A 48 17.66 1.07 5.17
CA GLY A 48 17.63 1.34 3.72
C GLY A 48 16.81 0.32 2.93
N THR A 49 16.84 -0.96 3.31
CA THR A 49 16.04 -1.99 2.65
C THR A 49 14.54 -1.82 2.98
N LYS A 50 14.21 -1.36 4.19
CA LYS A 50 12.81 -1.06 4.58
C LYS A 50 12.17 0.02 3.70
N TRP A 51 12.95 0.99 3.23
CA TRP A 51 12.47 2.02 2.30
C TRP A 51 12.07 1.47 0.93
N ILE A 52 12.73 0.40 0.46
CA ILE A 52 12.37 -0.27 -0.80
C ILE A 52 10.98 -0.92 -0.71
N PHE A 53 10.56 -1.32 0.49
CA PHE A 53 9.24 -1.88 0.71
C PHE A 53 8.12 -0.82 0.73
N ILE A 54 8.42 0.47 0.86
CA ILE A 54 7.43 1.56 0.86
C ILE A 54 6.62 1.61 -0.45
N PRO A 55 7.24 1.73 -1.63
CA PRO A 55 6.48 1.76 -2.89
C PRO A 55 5.73 0.44 -3.12
N GLY A 56 6.33 -0.70 -2.75
CA GLY A 56 5.69 -2.01 -2.83
C GLY A 56 4.47 -2.12 -1.91
N SER A 57 4.57 -1.61 -0.69
CA SER A 57 3.48 -1.67 0.29
C SER A 57 2.34 -0.71 -0.02
N ILE A 58 2.63 0.45 -0.64
CA ILE A 58 1.59 1.35 -1.15
C ILE A 58 0.83 0.70 -2.31
N LEU A 59 1.53 0.06 -3.25
CA LEU A 59 0.89 -0.58 -4.42
C LEU A 59 0.15 -1.87 -4.05
N LEU A 60 0.64 -2.61 -3.06
CA LEU A 60 0.10 -3.92 -2.67
C LEU A 60 -0.64 -3.88 -1.34
N TRP A 61 -1.05 -2.70 -0.85
CA TRP A 61 -1.60 -2.54 0.49
C TRP A 61 -2.81 -3.46 0.75
N VAL A 62 -3.72 -3.59 -0.23
CA VAL A 62 -4.89 -4.48 -0.13
C VAL A 62 -4.46 -5.94 0.03
N TYR A 63 -3.49 -6.38 -0.79
CA TYR A 63 -2.99 -7.76 -0.74
C TYR A 63 -2.26 -8.04 0.58
N LEU A 64 -1.39 -7.13 1.01
CA LEU A 64 -0.66 -7.23 2.27
C LEU A 64 -1.62 -7.25 3.46
N TRP A 65 -2.67 -6.41 3.44
CA TRP A 65 -3.71 -6.40 4.46
C TRP A 65 -4.41 -7.76 4.57
N ILE A 66 -4.85 -8.33 3.44
CA ILE A 66 -5.49 -9.66 3.41
C ILE A 66 -4.52 -10.73 3.92
N LYS A 67 -3.24 -10.67 3.52
CA LYS A 67 -2.23 -11.65 3.93
C LYS A 67 -2.00 -11.59 5.44
N ILE A 68 -1.92 -10.39 6.04
CA ILE A 68 -1.81 -10.21 7.49
C ILE A 68 -3.04 -10.76 8.21
N LEU A 69 -4.25 -10.55 7.69
CA LEU A 69 -5.48 -11.10 8.28
C LEU A 69 -5.53 -12.63 8.23
N LYS A 70 -5.00 -13.24 7.17
CA LYS A 70 -4.95 -14.70 7.00
C LYS A 70 -3.84 -15.39 7.81
N GLN A 71 -2.84 -14.65 8.28
CA GLN A 71 -1.75 -15.17 9.11
C GLN A 71 -2.10 -15.22 10.62
N LYS A 72 -3.40 -15.11 10.95
CA LYS A 72 -3.94 -15.26 12.29
C LYS A 72 -4.50 -16.66 12.48
#